data_AF-A0AAW9DKI9-F1
#
_entry.id   AF-A0AAW9DKI9-F1
#
_cell.length_a   1.000
_cell.length_b   1.000
_cell.length_c   1.000
_cell.angle_alpha   90.00
_cell.angle_beta   90.00
_cell.angle_gamma   90.00
#
_symmetry.space_group_name_H-M   'P 1'
#
loop_
_entity.id
_entity.type
_entity.pdbx_description
1 polymer ?
#
loop_
_entity_poly.entity_id
_entity_poly.type
_entity_poly.pdbx_seq_one_letter_code
_entity_poly.pdbx_strand_id
1 'polypeptide(L)' 'MTLLPNHMSDEPDTEAFVAVVKRSLTSADAGRTVPYEDVQKWLLLWGTEDELPKPECR' A
#
# COMPACT_ATOMS: atom_id res chain seq x y z
N MET A 1 -27.77 -9.90 4.35
CA MET A 1 -26.57 -9.26 3.77
C MET A 1 -25.53 -10.35 3.61
N THR A 2 -25.53 -11.03 2.47
CA THR A 2 -24.58 -12.13 2.21
C THR A 2 -23.26 -11.48 1.80
N LEU A 3 -22.21 -11.67 2.59
CA LEU A 3 -20.85 -11.33 2.18
C LEU A 3 -20.57 -12.12 0.90
N LEU A 4 -20.44 -11.43 -0.24
CA LEU A 4 -19.88 -12.05 -1.43
C LEU A 4 -18.50 -12.59 -1.04
N PRO A 5 -18.12 -13.82 -1.46
CA PRO A 5 -16.74 -14.24 -1.33
C PRO A 5 -15.90 -13.14 -1.98
N ASN A 6 -14.99 -12.58 -1.21
CA ASN A 6 -14.00 -11.67 -1.72
C ASN A 6 -13.12 -12.51 -2.66
N HIS A 7 -13.57 -12.71 -3.90
CA HIS A 7 -12.76 -13.16 -5.00
C HIS A 7 -11.84 -11.97 -5.33
N MET A 8 -10.91 -11.70 -4.41
CA MET A 8 -9.63 -11.13 -4.80
C MET A 8 -9.14 -12.08 -5.88
N SER A 9 -9.17 -11.61 -7.12
CA SER A 9 -8.91 -12.45 -8.29
C SER A 9 -7.68 -13.32 -8.05
N ASP A 10 -7.91 -14.63 -7.98
CA ASP A 10 -6.87 -15.61 -8.20
C ASP A 10 -6.34 -15.33 -9.63
N GLU A 11 -5.12 -14.78 -9.67
CA GLU A 11 -4.11 -14.80 -10.75
C GLU A 11 -3.93 -13.64 -11.76
N PRO A 12 -2.68 -13.42 -12.28
CA PRO A 12 -1.54 -14.35 -12.22
C PRO A 12 -0.26 -13.88 -11.51
N ASP A 13 0.51 -14.87 -11.08
CA ASP A 13 1.99 -14.90 -11.01
C ASP A 13 2.60 -14.54 -12.38
N THR A 14 2.25 -13.37 -12.92
CA THR A 14 2.86 -12.85 -14.15
C THR A 14 4.29 -12.45 -13.85
N GLU A 15 5.17 -12.68 -14.82
CA GLU A 15 6.54 -12.19 -14.75
C GLU A 15 6.60 -10.68 -14.44
N ALA A 16 5.65 -9.91 -14.98
CA ALA A 16 5.49 -8.49 -14.68
C ALA A 16 5.15 -8.22 -13.20
N PHE A 17 4.19 -8.93 -12.62
CA PHE A 17 3.85 -8.79 -11.19
C PHE A 17 5.04 -9.19 -10.31
N VAL A 18 5.68 -10.32 -10.60
CA VAL A 18 6.88 -10.79 -9.87
C VAL A 18 8.00 -9.76 -9.94
N ALA A 19 8.24 -9.15 -11.11
CA ALA A 19 9.24 -8.10 -11.27
C ALA A 19 8.90 -6.84 -10.44
N VAL A 20 7.62 -6.45 -10.39
CA VAL A 20 7.17 -5.34 -9.55
C VAL A 20 7.37 -5.64 -8.06
N VAL A 21 6.99 -6.83 -7.60
CA VAL A 21 7.18 -7.23 -6.20
C VAL A 21 8.67 -7.22 -5.82
N LYS A 22 9.54 -7.82 -6.66
CA LYS A 22 11.00 -7.81 -6.43
C LYS A 22 11.54 -6.38 -6.34
N ARG A 23 11.15 -5.49 -7.26
CA ARG A 23 11.56 -4.08 -7.23
C ARG A 23 11.09 -3.37 -5.96
N SER A 24 9.85 -3.61 -5.54
CA SER A 24 9.29 -3.02 -4.32
C SER A 24 10.04 -3.49 -3.07
N LEU A 25 10.39 -4.77 -2.99
CA LEU A 25 11.19 -5.31 -1.89
C LEU A 25 12.58 -4.68 -1.84
N THR A 26 13.29 -4.61 -2.97
CA THR A 26 14.59 -3.91 -3.04
C THR A 26 14.50 -2.44 -2.63
N SER A 27 13.37 -1.78 -2.92
CA SER A 27 13.12 -0.41 -2.47
C SER A 27 12.97 -0.32 -0.95
N ALA A 28 12.20 -1.24 -0.37
CA ALA A 28 12.01 -1.31 1.08
C ALA A 28 13.32 -1.63 1.82
N ASP A 29 14.10 -2.59 1.31
CA ASP A 29 15.42 -2.95 1.87
C ASP A 29 16.41 -1.77 1.80
N ALA A 30 16.27 -0.89 0.80
CA ALA A 30 17.03 0.35 0.68
C ALA A 30 16.53 1.48 1.60
N GLY A 31 15.58 1.20 2.50
CA GLY A 31 15.03 2.16 3.45
C GLY A 31 13.90 3.04 2.92
N ARG A 32 13.56 2.95 1.62
CA ARG A 32 12.46 3.71 1.00
C ARG A 32 11.12 3.14 1.41
N THR A 33 10.75 3.43 2.64
CA THR A 33 9.53 3.00 3.32
C THR A 33 8.90 4.19 4.02
N VAL A 34 7.59 4.11 4.23
CA VAL A 34 6.86 5.04 5.08
C VAL A 34 6.53 4.31 6.39
N PRO A 35 6.76 4.91 7.56
CA PRO A 35 6.31 4.35 8.83
C PRO A 35 4.80 4.12 8.83
N TYR A 36 4.37 2.99 9.38
CA TYR A 36 2.96 2.62 9.46
C TYR A 36 2.11 3.71 10.14
N GLU A 37 2.62 4.28 11.23
CA GLU A 37 1.93 5.31 12.00
C GLU A 37 1.67 6.60 11.20
N ASP A 38 2.55 6.94 10.25
CA ASP A 38 2.39 8.12 9.39
C ASP A 38 1.30 7.87 8.35
N VAL A 39 1.29 6.67 7.75
CA VAL A 39 0.21 6.23 6.84
C VAL A 39 -1.13 6.18 7.58
N GLN A 40 -1.16 5.64 8.80
CA GLN A 40 -2.37 5.52 9.60
C GLN A 40 -2.97 6.89 9.91
N LYS A 41 -2.17 7.83 10.40
CA LYS A 41 -2.62 9.20 10.69
C LYS A 41 -3.17 9.89 9.45
N TRP A 42 -2.46 9.74 8.31
CA TRP A 42 -2.92 10.27 7.04
C TRP A 42 -4.29 9.71 6.63
N LEU A 43 -4.47 8.38 6.67
CA LEU A 43 -5.73 7.72 6.30
C LEU A 43 -6.89 8.08 7.22
N LEU A 44 -6.63 8.30 8.52
CA LEU A 44 -7.67 8.66 9.49
C LEU A 44 -8.23 10.08 9.28
N LEU A 45 -7.44 10.97 8.70
CA LEU A 45 -7.82 12.37 8.45
C LEU A 45 -8.24 12.61 6.99
N TRP A 46 -8.13 11.59 6.14
CA TRP A 46 -8.45 11.71 4.72
C TRP A 46 -9.94 12.05 4.51
N GLY A 47 -10.21 13.13 3.74
CA GLY A 47 -11.56 13.60 3.47
C GLY A 47 -12.17 14.43 4.59
N THR A 48 -11.38 14.82 5.59
CA THR A 48 -11.78 15.72 6.68
C THR A 48 -11.19 17.11 6.49
N GLU A 49 -11.63 18.09 7.30
CA GLU A 49 -11.05 19.45 7.29
C GLU A 49 -9.57 19.45 7.72
N ASP A 50 -9.15 18.44 8.48
CA ASP A 50 -7.78 18.27 8.99
C ASP A 50 -6.93 17.33 8.11
N GLU A 51 -7.32 17.11 6.85
CA GLU A 51 -6.61 16.20 5.95
C GLU A 51 -5.12 16.55 5.82
N LEU A 52 -4.28 15.55 6.02
CA LEU A 52 -2.83 15.66 5.91
C LEU A 52 -2.38 15.32 4.48
N PRO A 53 -1.23 15.86 4.00
CA PRO A 53 -0.64 15.39 2.76
C PRO A 53 -0.21 13.92 2.90
N LYS A 54 -0.25 13.20 1.77
CA LYS A 54 0.26 11.83 1.68
C LYS A 54 1.72 11.81 2.18
N PRO A 55 2.07 10.90 3.11
CA PRO A 55 3.42 10.83 3.63
C PRO A 55 4.42 10.36 2.57
N GLU A 56 5.65 10.86 2.67
CA GLU A 56 6.75 10.54 1.77
C GLU A 56 7.68 9.48 2.37
N CYS A 57 8.37 8.74 1.50
CA CYS A 57 9.36 7.75 1.95
C CYS A 57 10.53 8.42 2.67
N ARG A 58 11.07 7.74 3.67
CA ARG A 58 12.37 8.08 4.27
C ARG A 58 13.53 7.70 3.35
#